data_AF-A0A9D5Q2T4-F1
#
_entry.id   AF-A0A9D5Q2T4-F1
#
_cell.length_a   1.000
_cell.length_b   1.000
_cell.length_c   1.000
_cell.angle_alpha   90.00
_cell.angle_beta   90.00
_cell.angle_gamma   90.00
#
_symmetry.space_group_name_H-M   'P 1'
#
loop_
_entity.id
_entity.type
_entity.pdbx_description
1 polymer ?
#
loop_
_entity_poly.entity_id
_entity_poly.type
_entity_poly.pdbx_seq_one_letter_code
_entity_poly.pdbx_strand_id
1 'polypeptide(L)'
;MSKDFGKDLKAIVSQLRKGKTAEIAESIPGVVGGLKALVKDRPKLELKNLALVIRGLLSGFQRRDYVLMADLIEYEILPFLQKSTDNHR
;
A
#
# COMPACT_ATOMS: atom_id res chain seq x y z
N MET A 1 -6.23 -1.07 13.99
CA MET A 1 -5.99 -0.83 12.55
C MET A 1 -7.36 -0.75 11.90
N SER A 2 -7.79 0.42 11.42
CA SER A 2 -9.17 0.58 10.94
C SER A 2 -9.41 -0.34 9.74
N LYS A 3 -10.54 -1.04 9.73
CA LYS A 3 -11.02 -1.83 8.57
C LYS A 3 -11.08 -1.00 7.28
N ASP A 4 -11.03 0.32 7.40
CA ASP A 4 -11.10 1.29 6.31
C ASP A 4 -9.81 1.32 5.46
N PHE A 5 -8.62 1.22 6.06
CA PHE A 5 -7.36 1.38 5.30
C PHE A 5 -7.17 0.29 4.23
N GLY A 6 -7.51 -0.97 4.53
CA GLY A 6 -7.46 -2.05 3.55
C GLY A 6 -8.53 -1.93 2.45
N LYS A 7 -9.66 -1.30 2.74
CA LYS A 7 -10.72 -1.02 1.77
C LYS A 7 -10.30 0.11 0.82
N ASP A 8 -9.67 1.15 1.37
CA ASP A 8 -9.13 2.28 0.61
C ASP A 8 -8.06 1.82 -0.38
N LEU A 9 -7.16 0.92 0.05
CA LEU A 9 -6.15 0.33 -0.83
C LEU A 9 -6.75 -0.45 -2.00
N LYS A 10 -7.83 -1.22 -1.78
CA LYS A 10 -8.54 -1.92 -2.86
C LYS A 10 -9.20 -0.94 -3.85
N ALA A 11 -9.73 0.17 -3.35
CA ALA A 11 -10.27 1.22 -4.22
C ALA A 11 -9.18 1.84 -5.08
N ILE A 12 -8.01 2.13 -4.50
CA ILE A 12 -6.84 2.66 -5.20
C ILE A 12 -6.35 1.68 -6.28
N VAL A 13 -6.25 0.38 -5.99
CA VAL A 13 -5.91 -0.66 -7.00
C VAL A 13 -6.90 -0.64 -8.16
N SER A 14 -8.20 -0.56 -7.86
CA SER A 14 -9.24 -0.49 -8.91
C SER A 14 -9.06 0.75 -9.79
N GLN A 15 -8.76 1.91 -9.20
CA GLN A 15 -8.51 3.14 -9.94
C GLN A 15 -7.23 3.07 -10.77
N LEU A 16 -6.14 2.52 -10.22
CA LEU A 16 -4.85 2.29 -10.90
C LEU A 16 -5.04 1.44 -12.15
N ARG A 17 -5.73 0.30 -12.02
CA ARG A 17 -6.04 -0.59 -13.16
C ARG A 17 -6.96 0.06 -14.20
N LYS A 18 -7.81 1.01 -13.79
CA LYS A 18 -8.70 1.77 -14.69
C LYS A 18 -8.01 2.98 -15.35
N GLY A 19 -6.74 3.26 -15.02
CA GLY A 19 -6.02 4.42 -15.56
C GLY A 19 -6.56 5.77 -15.07
N LYS A 20 -7.22 5.82 -13.90
CA LYS A 20 -7.75 7.06 -13.31
C LYS A 20 -6.65 7.84 -12.57
N THR A 21 -5.62 8.23 -13.28
CA THR A 21 -4.32 8.67 -12.72
C THR A 21 -4.36 9.98 -11.95
N ALA A 22 -5.28 10.90 -12.29
CA ALA A 22 -5.43 12.19 -11.60
C ALA A 22 -5.95 12.03 -10.16
N GLU A 23 -6.98 11.20 -9.96
CA GLU A 23 -7.57 10.91 -8.64
C GLU A 23 -6.59 10.11 -7.74
N ILE A 24 -5.70 9.34 -8.36
CA ILE A 24 -4.75 8.47 -7.66
C ILE A 24 -3.59 9.25 -7.06
N ALA A 25 -3.10 10.28 -7.75
CA ALA A 25 -1.95 11.06 -7.29
C ALA A 25 -2.16 11.66 -5.89
N GLU A 26 -3.40 12.03 -5.57
CA GLU A 26 -3.80 12.52 -4.24
C GLU A 26 -3.84 11.43 -3.18
N SER A 27 -4.04 10.18 -3.58
CA SER A 27 -4.17 9.02 -2.67
C SER A 27 -2.82 8.40 -2.28
N ILE A 28 -1.79 8.51 -3.12
CA ILE A 28 -0.45 7.90 -2.87
C ILE A 28 0.23 8.41 -1.60
N PRO A 29 0.25 9.73 -1.29
CA PRO A 29 0.80 10.22 -0.02
C PRO A 29 0.12 9.60 1.20
N GLY A 30 -1.21 9.40 1.13
CA GLY A 30 -1.99 8.74 2.17
C GLY A 30 -1.60 7.28 2.37
N VAL A 31 -1.40 6.53 1.27
CA VAL A 31 -0.91 5.14 1.32
C VAL A 31 0.46 5.06 1.98
N VAL A 32 1.41 5.90 1.55
CA VAL A 32 2.77 5.93 2.12
C VAL A 32 2.74 6.33 3.60
N GLY A 33 1.91 7.30 3.98
CA GLY A 33 1.71 7.71 5.37
C GLY A 33 1.15 6.58 6.23
N GLY A 34 0.12 5.88 5.76
CA GLY A 34 -0.47 4.74 6.44
C GLY A 34 0.52 3.60 6.64
N LEU A 35 1.33 3.28 5.63
CA LEU A 35 2.38 2.26 5.74
C LEU A 35 3.46 2.63 6.75
N LYS A 36 3.88 3.90 6.79
CA LYS A 36 4.84 4.40 7.79
C LYS A 36 4.29 4.32 9.23
N ALA A 37 3.02 4.64 9.42
CA ALA A 37 2.35 4.48 10.72
C ALA A 37 2.31 3.00 11.15
N LEU A 38 1.99 2.11 10.21
CA LEU A 38 2.01 0.65 10.42
C LEU A 38 3.38 0.12 10.85
N VAL A 39 4.44 0.60 10.20
CA VAL A 39 5.83 0.29 10.58
C VAL A 39 6.12 0.72 12.01
N LYS A 40 5.72 1.93 12.37
CA LYS A 40 5.94 2.49 13.71
C LYS A 40 5.23 1.67 14.79
N ASP A 41 4.00 1.26 14.53
CA ASP A 41 3.17 0.53 15.50
C ASP A 41 3.56 -0.95 15.62
N ARG A 42 4.35 -1.48 14.68
CA ARG A 42 4.73 -2.90 14.67
C ARG A 42 6.21 -3.10 14.30
N PRO A 43 7.13 -2.79 15.23
CA PRO A 43 8.58 -2.81 14.98
C PRO A 43 9.17 -4.21 14.70
N LYS A 44 8.40 -5.29 14.94
CA LYS A 44 8.80 -6.68 14.63
C LYS A 44 8.33 -7.18 13.27
N LEU A 45 7.52 -6.41 12.53
CA LEU A 45 7.20 -6.76 11.15
C LEU A 45 8.49 -6.71 10.33
N GLU A 46 8.63 -7.56 9.32
CA GLU A 46 9.80 -7.54 8.43
C GLU A 46 9.88 -6.21 7.68
N LEU A 47 10.52 -5.23 8.32
CA LEU A 47 10.71 -3.86 7.84
C LEU A 47 11.40 -3.84 6.48
N LYS A 48 12.21 -4.86 6.18
CA LYS A 48 12.92 -5.01 4.92
C LYS A 48 11.96 -5.15 3.74
N ASN A 49 10.94 -5.99 3.84
CA ASN A 49 9.98 -6.21 2.76
C ASN A 49 9.09 -4.97 2.58
N LEU A 50 8.66 -4.34 3.67
CA LEU A 50 7.81 -3.14 3.58
C LEU A 50 8.58 -1.91 3.05
N ALA A 51 9.85 -1.74 3.42
CA ALA A 51 10.68 -0.68 2.86
C ALA A 51 10.92 -0.85 1.35
N LEU A 52 11.10 -2.09 0.89
CA LEU A 52 11.18 -2.41 -0.55
C LEU A 52 9.88 -2.07 -1.27
N VAL A 53 8.73 -2.42 -0.68
CA VAL A 53 7.40 -2.12 -1.25
C VAL A 53 7.14 -0.62 -1.32
N ILE A 54 7.49 0.15 -0.27
CA ILE A 54 7.37 1.62 -0.30
C ILE A 54 8.26 2.23 -1.39
N ARG A 55 9.50 1.74 -1.55
CA ARG A 55 10.39 2.19 -2.62
C ARG A 55 9.82 1.84 -4.00
N GLY A 56 9.28 0.63 -4.17
CA GLY A 56 8.61 0.20 -5.39
C GLY A 56 7.43 1.09 -5.75
N LEU A 57 6.59 1.43 -4.76
CA LEU A 57 5.46 2.34 -4.94
C LEU A 57 5.88 3.73 -5.39
N LEU A 58 6.91 4.31 -4.75
CA LEU A 58 7.45 5.61 -5.13
C LEU A 58 8.08 5.59 -6.52
N SER A 59 8.79 4.51 -6.87
CA SER A 59 9.39 4.35 -8.19
C SER A 59 8.32 4.20 -9.27
N GLY A 60 7.30 3.39 -9.03
CA GLY A 60 6.14 3.26 -9.91
C GLY A 60 5.43 4.60 -10.10
N PHE A 61 5.24 5.37 -9.03
CA PHE A 61 4.63 6.70 -9.10
C PHE A 61 5.46 7.67 -9.97
N GLN A 62 6.78 7.74 -9.75
CA GLN A 62 7.68 8.59 -10.54
C GLN A 62 7.69 8.22 -12.02
N ARG A 63 7.60 6.93 -12.33
CA ARG A 63 7.56 6.40 -13.70
C ARG A 63 6.17 6.40 -14.32
N ARG A 64 5.14 6.78 -13.55
CA ARG A 64 3.72 6.63 -13.93
C ARG A 64 3.37 5.17 -14.29
N ASP A 65 4.06 4.22 -13.67
CA ASP A 65 3.82 2.79 -13.81
C ASP A 65 2.74 2.36 -12.81
N TYR A 66 1.50 2.67 -13.16
CA TYR A 66 0.33 2.42 -12.31
C TYR A 66 0.01 0.93 -12.18
N VAL A 67 0.46 0.10 -13.12
CA VAL A 67 0.30 -1.35 -13.05
C VAL A 67 1.21 -1.91 -11.97
N LEU A 68 2.49 -1.54 -11.98
CA LEU A 68 3.42 -1.91 -10.90
C LEU A 68 2.91 -1.47 -9.53
N MET A 69 2.38 -0.25 -9.42
CA MET A 69 1.82 0.25 -8.17
C MET A 69 0.62 -0.56 -7.70
N ALA A 70 -0.27 -0.96 -8.63
CA ALA A 70 -1.44 -1.78 -8.32
C ALA A 70 -1.00 -3.15 -7.81
N ASP A 71 -0.04 -3.78 -8.48
CA ASP A 71 0.47 -5.10 -8.12
C ASP A 71 1.16 -5.08 -6.75
N LEU A 72 1.95 -4.04 -6.45
CA LEU A 72 2.56 -3.88 -5.11
C LEU A 72 1.51 -3.73 -4.00
N ILE A 73 0.43 -2.97 -4.25
CA ILE A 73 -0.64 -2.84 -3.25
C ILE A 73 -1.40 -4.16 -3.09
N GLU A 74 -1.71 -4.82 -4.21
CA GLU A 74 -2.56 -6.00 -4.24
C GLU A 74 -1.87 -7.25 -3.67
N TYR A 75 -0.60 -7.47 -4.01
CA TYR A 75 0.12 -8.70 -3.69
C TYR A 75 1.08 -8.56 -2.50
N GLU A 76 1.52 -7.35 -2.16
CA GLU A 76 2.44 -7.15 -1.04
C GLU A 76 1.72 -6.51 0.16
N ILE A 77 1.05 -5.36 -0.06
CA ILE A 77 0.48 -4.57 1.05
C ILE A 77 -0.79 -5.22 1.61
N LEU A 78 -1.76 -5.56 0.77
CA LEU A 78 -3.02 -6.15 1.25
C LEU A 78 -2.81 -7.47 2.01
N PRO A 79 -1.98 -8.43 1.51
CA PRO A 79 -1.71 -9.66 2.25
C PRO A 79 -0.94 -9.40 3.55
N PHE A 80 -0.03 -8.42 3.55
CA PHE A 80 0.66 -7.98 4.77
C PHE A 80 -0.32 -7.48 5.83
N LEU A 81 -1.29 -6.65 5.45
CA LEU A 81 -2.31 -6.13 6.36
C LEU A 81 -3.17 -7.26 6.94
N GLN A 82 -3.59 -8.21 6.10
CA GLN A 82 -4.40 -9.37 6.53
C GLN A 82 -3.65 -10.28 7.51
N LYS A 83 -2.39 -10.64 7.21
CA LYS A 83 -1.54 -11.43 8.11
C LYS A 83 -1.30 -10.71 9.44
N SER A 84 -1.20 -9.38 9.42
CA SER A 84 -1.04 -8.58 10.63
C SER A 84 -2.30 -8.59 11.52
N THR A 85 -3.49 -8.74 10.94
CA THR A 85 -4.74 -8.83 11.71
C THR A 85 -4.97 -10.20 12.34
N ASP A 86 -4.48 -11.29 11.73
CA ASP A 86 -4.65 -12.64 12.27
C ASP A 86 -3.71 -12.96 13.44
N ASN A 87 -2.51 -12.36 13.50
CA ASN A 87 -1.56 -12.55 14.61
C ASN A 87 -1.95 -11.86 15.94
N HIS A 88 -3.16 -11.32 16.05
CA HIS A 88 -3.70 -10.71 17.27
C HIS A 88 -5.06 -11.29 17.70
N ARG A 89 -5.40 -12.51 17.26
CA ARG A 89 -6.53 -13.27 17.80
C ARG A 89 -6.08 -14.32 18.80
#